data_AF-A0A2W4Q048-F1
#
_entry.id   AF-A0A2W4Q048-F1
#
_cell.length_a   1.000
_cell.length_b   1.000
_cell.length_c   1.000
_cell.angle_alpha   90.00
_cell.angle_beta   90.00
_cell.angle_gamma   90.00
#
_symmetry.space_group_name_H-M   'P 1'
#
loop_
_entity.id
_entity.type
_entity.pdbx_description
1 polymer ?
#
loop_
_entity_poly.entity_id
_entity_poly.type
_entity_poly.pdbx_seq_one_letter_code
_entity_poly.pdbx_strand_id
1 'polypeptide(L)'
;AITLAGVLTLPLVLGDGTPFPARDLAIFLAAGVIVMSLLASNFFLPHLLRGLHVPHGEDPQVDQARVKAAEAAIAAVQQQVAGHDPAAADADLYAEVAARVLEGYERRIHGHAHTDETAQRVRRGEQYEREIRLAALRAERDVIFALARSGQFSDAISRRLVREIDLLEERYT
;
A
#
# COMPACT_ATOMS: atom_id res chain seq x y z
N ALA A 1 13.89 28.71 0.42
CA ALA A 1 15.34 28.78 0.74
C ALA A 1 16.02 30.05 0.20
N ILE A 2 15.49 30.71 -0.83
CA ILE A 2 16.17 31.84 -1.51
C ILE A 2 16.23 33.12 -0.64
N THR A 3 15.20 33.42 0.15
CA THR A 3 15.10 34.67 0.94
C THR A 3 16.10 34.76 2.08
N LEU A 4 16.25 33.69 2.88
CA LEU A 4 17.19 33.66 3.99
C LEU A 4 18.65 33.60 3.50
N ALA A 5 18.91 32.86 2.42
CA ALA A 5 20.22 32.80 1.81
C ALA A 5 20.71 34.19 1.37
N GLY A 6 19.84 35.00 0.76
CA GLY A 6 20.19 36.38 0.38
C GLY A 6 20.52 37.30 1.56
N VAL A 7 19.77 37.20 2.67
CA VAL A 7 20.06 38.03 3.86
C VAL A 7 21.34 37.59 4.58
N LEU A 8 21.66 36.28 4.56
CA LEU A 8 22.88 35.76 5.17
C LEU A 8 24.15 36.10 4.37
N THR A 9 24.02 36.44 3.07
CA THR A 9 25.15 36.95 2.28
C THR A 9 25.50 38.42 2.56
N LEU A 10 24.71 39.12 3.39
CA LEU A 10 25.05 40.49 3.80
C LEU A 10 26.32 40.48 4.67
N PRO A 11 27.29 41.37 4.38
CA PRO A 11 28.56 41.43 5.11
C PRO A 11 28.32 41.79 6.59
N LEU A 12 29.13 41.21 7.49
CA LEU A 12 29.05 41.47 8.93
C LEU A 12 29.55 42.88 9.30
N VAL A 13 30.44 43.43 8.48
CA VAL A 13 31.18 44.66 8.74
C VAL A 13 31.34 45.42 7.41
N LEU A 14 31.23 46.74 7.43
CA LEU A 14 31.59 47.61 6.29
C LEU A 14 33.10 47.59 6.08
N GLY A 15 33.56 48.02 4.89
CA GLY A 15 34.98 48.14 4.54
C GLY A 15 35.80 48.99 5.53
N ASP A 16 35.12 49.80 6.34
CA ASP A 16 35.68 50.73 7.31
C ASP A 16 35.72 50.14 8.73
N GLY A 17 35.34 48.87 8.91
CA GLY A 17 35.35 48.16 10.21
C GLY A 17 34.12 48.38 11.10
N THR A 18 33.12 49.13 10.64
CA THR A 18 31.86 49.37 11.37
C THR A 18 30.82 48.27 11.09
N PRO A 19 30.01 47.84 12.08
CA PRO A 19 29.01 46.78 11.88
C PRO A 19 27.93 47.23 10.87
N PHE A 20 27.49 46.31 9.99
CA PHE A 20 26.54 46.62 8.94
C PHE A 20 25.18 47.09 9.52
N PRO A 21 24.74 48.32 9.23
CA PRO A 21 23.49 48.83 9.77
C PRO A 21 22.29 48.09 9.15
N ALA A 22 21.28 47.79 9.97
CA ALA A 22 19.99 47.17 9.58
C ALA A 22 20.01 45.68 9.14
N ARG A 23 21.11 44.93 9.35
CA ARG A 23 21.15 43.48 9.10
C ARG A 23 20.15 42.70 9.95
N ASP A 24 20.06 43.00 11.24
CA ASP A 24 19.14 42.31 12.15
C ASP A 24 17.67 42.59 11.78
N LEU A 25 17.40 43.80 11.27
CA LEU A 25 16.08 44.16 10.74
C LEU A 25 15.74 43.40 9.46
N ALA A 26 16.72 43.20 8.57
CA ALA A 26 16.55 42.38 7.37
C ALA A 26 16.32 40.88 7.70
N ILE A 27 17.03 40.34 8.70
CA ILE A 27 16.83 38.96 9.19
C ILE A 27 15.45 38.83 9.81
N PHE A 28 15.04 39.80 10.65
CA PHE A 28 13.72 39.82 11.26
C PHE A 28 12.60 39.85 10.22
N LEU A 29 12.73 40.69 9.19
CA LEU A 29 11.76 40.73 8.08
C LEU A 29 11.73 39.43 7.28
N ALA A 30 12.89 38.84 6.95
CA ALA A 30 12.94 37.59 6.21
C ALA A 30 12.32 36.43 6.98
N ALA A 31 12.63 36.31 8.28
CA ALA A 31 12.01 35.31 9.15
C ALA A 31 10.50 35.54 9.28
N GLY A 32 10.07 36.78 9.45
CA GLY A 32 8.66 37.17 9.51
C GLY A 32 7.88 36.78 8.25
N VAL A 33 8.43 37.07 7.07
CA VAL A 33 7.80 36.72 5.79
C VAL A 33 7.69 35.20 5.62
N ILE A 34 8.70 34.43 6.03
CA ILE A 34 8.66 32.95 5.97
C ILE A 34 7.52 32.42 6.85
N VAL A 35 7.48 32.83 8.12
CA VAL A 35 6.45 32.38 9.08
C VAL A 35 5.06 32.78 8.60
N MET A 36 4.89 34.02 8.13
CA MET A 36 3.61 34.51 7.63
C MET A 36 3.15 33.72 6.40
N SER A 37 4.07 33.38 5.50
CA SER A 37 3.79 32.59 4.29
C SER A 37 3.40 31.14 4.63
N LEU A 38 4.06 30.52 5.61
CA LEU A 38 3.73 29.16 6.07
C LEU A 38 2.36 29.12 6.74
N LEU A 39 2.06 30.10 7.61
CA LEU A 39 0.75 30.24 8.23
C LEU A 39 -0.32 30.44 7.16
N ALA A 40 -0.12 31.39 6.26
CA ALA A 40 -1.05 31.64 5.16
C ALA A 40 -1.27 30.37 4.33
N SER A 41 -0.21 29.68 3.91
CA SER A 41 -0.32 28.44 3.14
C SER A 41 -1.10 27.36 3.89
N ASN A 42 -0.86 27.18 5.19
CA ASN A 42 -1.55 26.18 5.99
C ASN A 42 -3.06 26.47 6.15
N PHE A 43 -3.49 27.73 6.11
CA PHE A 43 -4.91 28.07 6.12
C PHE A 43 -5.54 28.12 4.72
N PHE A 44 -4.80 28.60 3.73
CA PHE A 44 -5.29 28.83 2.38
C PHE A 44 -5.39 27.53 1.57
N LEU A 45 -4.42 26.63 1.73
CA LEU A 45 -4.40 25.35 1.02
C LEU A 45 -5.63 24.47 1.37
N PRO A 46 -5.98 24.19 2.63
CA PRO A 46 -7.18 23.40 2.93
C PRO A 46 -8.47 24.12 2.51
N HIS A 47 -8.49 25.46 2.50
CA HIS A 47 -9.65 26.21 2.02
C HIS A 47 -9.81 26.12 0.50
N LEU A 48 -8.71 26.20 -0.26
CA LEU A 48 -8.69 26.08 -1.71
C LEU A 48 -8.96 24.64 -2.17
N LEU A 49 -8.48 23.65 -1.40
CA LEU A 49 -8.70 22.23 -1.67
C LEU A 49 -10.08 21.73 -1.24
N ARG A 50 -10.83 22.46 -0.40
CA ARG A 50 -12.18 22.06 0.05
C ARG A 50 -13.24 21.94 -1.05
N GLY A 51 -12.97 22.47 -2.25
CA GLY A 51 -13.83 22.35 -3.42
C GLY A 51 -13.25 21.48 -4.55
N LEU A 52 -12.01 21.00 -4.41
CA LEU A 52 -11.38 20.12 -5.38
C LEU A 52 -11.78 18.68 -5.08
N HIS A 53 -12.85 18.25 -5.75
CA HIS A 53 -13.21 16.83 -5.82
C HIS A 53 -12.16 16.13 -6.69
N VAL A 54 -11.06 15.71 -6.08
CA VAL A 54 -10.12 14.77 -6.72
C VAL A 54 -10.87 13.45 -6.77
N PRO A 55 -11.21 12.90 -7.95
CA PRO A 55 -11.81 11.58 -8.02
C PRO A 55 -10.78 10.59 -7.47
N HIS A 56 -10.97 10.15 -6.23
CA HIS A 56 -10.26 9.00 -5.68
C HIS A 56 -11.07 7.77 -6.05
N GLY A 57 -10.85 7.29 -7.26
CA GLY A 57 -11.47 6.11 -7.85
C GLY A 57 -11.09 6.03 -9.32
N GLU A 58 -10.75 4.84 -9.81
CA GLU A 58 -10.69 4.61 -11.26
C GLU A 58 -12.05 4.98 -11.87
N ASP A 59 -12.05 5.49 -13.10
CA ASP A 59 -13.29 5.83 -13.80
C ASP A 59 -14.26 4.63 -13.74
N PRO A 60 -15.53 4.78 -13.32
CA PRO A 60 -16.49 3.68 -13.27
C PRO A 60 -16.58 2.89 -14.59
N GLN A 61 -16.26 3.53 -15.72
CA GLN A 61 -16.16 2.86 -17.02
C GLN A 61 -14.98 1.89 -17.10
N VAL A 62 -13.84 2.22 -16.49
CA VAL A 62 -12.66 1.35 -16.38
C VAL A 62 -12.98 0.12 -15.52
N ASP A 63 -13.68 0.31 -14.40
CA ASP A 63 -14.10 -0.80 -13.54
C ASP A 63 -15.06 -1.75 -14.26
N GLN A 64 -16.07 -1.20 -14.94
CA GLN A 64 -16.98 -1.99 -15.76
C GLN A 64 -16.27 -2.73 -16.90
N ALA A 65 -15.29 -2.08 -17.54
CA ALA A 65 -14.48 -2.72 -18.58
C ALA A 65 -13.63 -3.87 -18.03
N ARG A 66 -13.09 -3.73 -16.81
CA ARG A 66 -12.34 -4.79 -16.13
C ARG A 66 -13.19 -5.98 -15.75
N VAL A 67 -14.40 -5.75 -15.24
CA VAL A 67 -15.36 -6.82 -14.93
C VAL A 67 -15.71 -7.59 -16.21
N LYS A 68 -16.09 -6.88 -17.28
CA LYS A 68 -16.38 -7.51 -18.59
C LYS A 68 -15.19 -8.29 -19.15
N ALA A 69 -13.97 -7.77 -19.00
CA ALA A 69 -12.77 -8.48 -19.42
C ALA A 69 -12.52 -9.76 -18.61
N ALA A 70 -12.78 -9.73 -17.30
CA ALA A 70 -12.68 -10.92 -16.45
C ALA A 70 -13.75 -11.97 -16.78
N GLU A 71 -14.99 -11.55 -17.03
CA GLU A 71 -16.07 -12.43 -17.49
C GLU A 71 -15.72 -13.10 -18.83
N ALA A 72 -15.18 -12.33 -19.79
CA ALA A 72 -14.72 -12.88 -21.06
C ALA A 72 -13.57 -13.90 -20.89
N ALA A 73 -12.66 -13.64 -19.95
CA ALA A 73 -11.59 -14.58 -19.62
C ALA A 73 -12.12 -15.89 -18.99
N ILE A 74 -13.09 -15.79 -18.08
CA ILE A 74 -13.75 -16.97 -17.49
C ILE A 74 -14.41 -17.82 -18.58
N ALA A 75 -15.16 -17.20 -19.49
CA ALA A 75 -15.81 -17.91 -20.59
C ALA A 75 -14.79 -18.62 -21.50
N ALA A 76 -13.66 -17.96 -21.81
CA ALA A 76 -12.59 -18.55 -22.61
C ALA A 76 -11.93 -19.76 -21.92
N VAL A 77 -11.68 -19.67 -20.61
CA VAL A 77 -11.13 -20.79 -19.82
C VAL A 77 -12.12 -21.96 -19.79
N GLN A 78 -13.41 -21.69 -19.56
CA GLN A 78 -14.44 -22.74 -19.57
C GLN A 78 -14.56 -23.43 -20.93
N GLN A 79 -14.48 -22.68 -22.02
CA GLN A 79 -14.49 -23.25 -23.37
C GLN A 79 -13.26 -24.13 -23.62
N GLN A 80 -12.09 -23.70 -23.17
CA GLN A 80 -10.85 -24.47 -23.28
C GLN A 80 -10.93 -25.78 -22.50
N VAL A 81 -11.49 -25.74 -21.28
CA VAL A 81 -11.71 -26.93 -20.45
C VAL A 81 -12.72 -27.89 -21.09
N ALA A 82 -13.82 -27.38 -21.63
CA ALA A 82 -14.82 -28.20 -22.32
C ALA A 82 -14.29 -28.87 -23.58
N GLY A 83 -13.28 -28.26 -24.24
CA GLY A 83 -12.59 -28.84 -25.40
C GLY A 83 -11.43 -29.77 -25.05
N HIS A 84 -11.08 -29.92 -23.78
CA HIS A 84 -10.00 -30.79 -23.34
C HIS A 84 -10.46 -32.26 -23.32
N ASP A 85 -9.57 -33.18 -23.68
CA ASP A 85 -9.86 -34.61 -23.66
C ASP A 85 -9.96 -35.12 -22.21
N PRO A 86 -11.14 -35.58 -21.74
CA PRO A 86 -11.30 -36.07 -20.37
C PRO A 86 -10.60 -37.42 -20.13
N ALA A 87 -10.14 -38.11 -21.18
CA ALA A 87 -9.41 -39.36 -21.08
C ALA A 87 -7.87 -39.16 -21.08
N ALA A 88 -7.40 -37.91 -21.15
CA ALA A 88 -5.98 -37.61 -21.05
C ALA A 88 -5.43 -38.06 -19.68
N ALA A 89 -4.18 -38.56 -19.66
CA ALA A 89 -3.53 -39.01 -18.43
C ALA A 89 -3.44 -37.91 -17.36
N ASP A 90 -3.40 -36.64 -17.78
CA ASP A 90 -3.29 -35.47 -16.92
C ASP A 90 -4.62 -34.69 -16.77
N ALA A 91 -5.78 -35.30 -17.09
CA ALA A 91 -7.07 -34.62 -17.06
C ALA A 91 -7.41 -34.01 -15.68
N ASP A 92 -7.07 -34.72 -14.60
CA ASP A 92 -7.27 -34.23 -13.22
C ASP A 92 -6.39 -33.01 -12.91
N LEU A 93 -5.11 -33.05 -13.32
CA LEU A 93 -4.18 -31.93 -13.15
C LEU A 93 -4.63 -30.72 -13.98
N TYR A 94 -5.13 -30.96 -15.19
CA TYR A 94 -5.66 -29.93 -16.07
C TYR A 94 -6.87 -29.23 -15.44
N ALA A 95 -7.80 -30.01 -14.89
CA ALA A 95 -8.98 -29.48 -14.20
C ALA A 95 -8.61 -28.67 -12.96
N GLU A 96 -7.62 -29.12 -12.17
CA GLU A 96 -7.14 -28.38 -10.99
C GLU A 96 -6.54 -27.02 -11.37
N VAL A 97 -5.69 -27.00 -12.41
CA VAL A 97 -5.08 -25.76 -12.90
C VAL A 97 -6.15 -24.80 -13.44
N ALA A 98 -7.13 -25.31 -14.17
CA ALA A 98 -8.24 -24.50 -14.67
C ALA A 98 -9.08 -23.91 -13.53
N ALA A 99 -9.39 -24.69 -12.49
CA ALA A 99 -10.12 -24.22 -11.32
C ALA A 99 -9.36 -23.09 -10.59
N ARG A 100 -8.04 -23.23 -10.43
CA ARG A 100 -7.19 -22.19 -9.81
C ARG A 100 -7.17 -20.90 -10.62
N VAL A 101 -7.15 -21.00 -11.94
CA VAL A 101 -7.20 -19.83 -12.85
C VAL A 101 -8.56 -19.14 -12.75
N LEU A 102 -9.66 -19.90 -12.75
CA LEU A 102 -11.02 -19.38 -12.59
C LEU A 102 -11.21 -18.64 -11.26
N GLU A 103 -10.75 -19.23 -10.15
CA GLU A 103 -10.79 -18.61 -8.82
C GLU A 103 -10.04 -17.26 -8.78
N GLY A 104 -8.99 -17.11 -9.58
CA GLY A 104 -8.28 -15.85 -9.75
C GLY A 104 -9.12 -14.76 -10.43
N TYR A 105 -9.89 -15.11 -11.48
CA TYR A 105 -10.78 -14.18 -12.16
C TYR A 105 -12.03 -13.85 -11.35
N GLU A 106 -12.61 -14.83 -10.64
CA GLU A 106 -13.76 -14.61 -9.76
C GLU A 106 -13.42 -13.62 -8.62
N ARG A 107 -12.26 -13.78 -7.98
CA ARG A 107 -11.77 -12.80 -6.98
C ARG A 107 -11.65 -11.39 -7.53
N ARG A 108 -11.22 -11.24 -8.80
CA ARG A 108 -11.15 -9.92 -9.45
C ARG A 108 -12.53 -9.33 -9.65
N ILE A 109 -13.53 -10.10 -10.07
CA ILE A 109 -14.91 -9.61 -10.24
C ILE A 109 -15.50 -9.18 -8.89
N HIS A 110 -15.37 -10.02 -7.86
CA HIS A 110 -15.91 -9.72 -6.53
C HIS A 110 -15.22 -8.56 -5.82
N GLY A 111 -13.92 -8.36 -6.06
CA GLY A 111 -13.16 -7.23 -5.51
C GLY A 111 -13.60 -5.86 -6.05
N HIS A 112 -14.14 -5.80 -7.27
CA HIS A 112 -14.52 -4.54 -7.95
C HIS A 112 -16.02 -4.21 -7.86
N ALA A 113 -16.82 -4.99 -7.12
CA ALA A 113 -18.23 -4.69 -6.89
C ALA A 113 -18.37 -3.52 -5.88
N HIS A 114 -17.95 -2.31 -6.26
CA HIS A 114 -17.96 -1.11 -5.43
C HIS A 114 -19.35 -0.47 -5.40
N THR A 115 -20.24 -1.03 -4.56
CA THR A 115 -21.34 -0.28 -3.93
C THR A 115 -20.89 0.04 -2.49
N ASP A 116 -21.35 1.14 -1.88
CA ASP A 116 -20.92 1.52 -0.52
C ASP A 116 -21.10 0.39 0.51
N GLU A 117 -22.15 -0.41 0.37
CA GLU A 117 -22.43 -1.57 1.24
C GLU A 117 -21.47 -2.74 0.97
N THR A 118 -21.18 -3.07 -0.30
CA THR A 118 -20.19 -4.10 -0.64
C THR A 118 -18.77 -3.67 -0.28
N ALA A 119 -18.43 -2.39 -0.42
CA ALA A 119 -17.13 -1.87 0.02
C ALA A 119 -16.94 -2.00 1.54
N GLN A 120 -17.99 -1.79 2.34
CA GLN A 120 -17.94 -2.09 3.78
C GLN A 120 -17.80 -3.58 4.06
N ARG A 121 -18.52 -4.45 3.35
CA ARG A 121 -18.41 -5.91 3.51
C ARG A 121 -17.02 -6.44 3.14
N VAL A 122 -16.44 -5.94 2.04
CA VAL A 122 -15.07 -6.30 1.61
C VAL A 122 -14.06 -5.87 2.67
N ARG A 123 -14.12 -4.62 3.16
CA ARG A 123 -13.23 -4.16 4.25
C ARG A 123 -13.34 -5.02 5.51
N ARG A 124 -14.56 -5.41 5.91
CA ARG A 124 -14.76 -6.33 7.05
C ARG A 124 -14.22 -7.73 6.75
N GLY A 125 -14.40 -8.23 5.54
CA GLY A 125 -13.84 -9.50 5.09
C GLY A 125 -12.31 -9.52 5.18
N GLU A 126 -11.65 -8.46 4.70
CA GLU A 126 -10.20 -8.30 4.81
C GLU A 126 -9.71 -8.23 6.26
N GLN A 127 -10.49 -7.61 7.16
CA GLN A 127 -10.18 -7.61 8.59
C GLN A 127 -10.26 -9.02 9.17
N TYR A 128 -11.32 -9.77 8.88
CA TYR A 128 -11.45 -11.16 9.34
C TYR A 128 -10.37 -12.07 8.76
N GLU A 129 -10.05 -11.93 7.47
CA GLU A 129 -8.96 -12.71 6.85
C GLU A 129 -7.63 -12.44 7.56
N ARG A 130 -7.33 -11.17 7.85
CA ARG A 130 -6.12 -10.77 8.57
C ARG A 130 -6.06 -11.37 9.97
N GLU A 131 -7.16 -11.31 10.72
CA GLU A 131 -7.24 -11.92 12.06
C GLU A 131 -7.01 -13.44 12.01
N ILE A 132 -7.65 -14.13 11.06
CA ILE A 132 -7.51 -15.58 10.88
C ILE A 132 -6.08 -15.95 10.48
N ARG A 133 -5.47 -15.20 9.54
CA ARG A 133 -4.07 -15.44 9.14
C ARG A 133 -3.08 -15.22 10.28
N LEU A 134 -3.25 -14.15 11.06
CA LEU A 134 -2.41 -13.90 12.23
C LEU A 134 -2.55 -15.03 13.27
N ALA A 135 -3.75 -15.56 13.48
CA ALA A 135 -3.96 -16.72 14.34
C ALA A 135 -3.25 -17.98 13.79
N ALA A 136 -3.29 -18.22 12.48
CA ALA A 136 -2.59 -19.34 11.84
C ALA A 136 -1.06 -19.22 11.96
N LEU A 137 -0.49 -18.05 11.66
CA LEU A 137 0.95 -17.80 11.78
C LEU A 137 1.45 -17.99 13.22
N ARG A 138 0.66 -17.56 14.22
CA ARG A 138 0.98 -17.81 15.64
C ARG A 138 1.01 -19.30 15.96
N ALA A 139 0.05 -20.07 15.47
CA ALA A 139 0.02 -21.52 15.66
C ALA A 139 1.23 -22.21 15.00
N GLU A 140 1.61 -21.83 13.78
CA GLU A 140 2.81 -22.34 13.11
C GLU A 140 4.08 -22.07 13.93
N ARG A 141 4.21 -20.84 14.43
CA ARG A 141 5.34 -20.44 15.29
C ARG A 141 5.44 -21.27 16.56
N ASP A 142 4.31 -21.52 17.23
CA ASP A 142 4.26 -22.31 18.45
C ASP A 142 4.70 -23.76 18.22
N VAL A 143 4.34 -24.35 17.08
CA VAL A 143 4.81 -25.68 16.66
C VAL A 143 6.32 -25.68 16.42
N ILE A 144 6.86 -24.68 15.70
CA ILE A 144 8.31 -24.56 15.46
C ILE A 144 9.07 -24.44 16.79
N PHE A 145 8.56 -23.67 17.75
CA PHE A 145 9.16 -23.58 19.09
C PHE A 145 9.04 -24.87 19.89
N ALA A 146 7.97 -25.64 19.74
CA ALA A 146 7.86 -26.95 20.37
C ALA A 146 8.88 -27.95 19.81
N LEU A 147 9.07 -27.97 18.48
CA LEU A 147 10.05 -28.81 17.79
C LEU A 147 11.50 -28.42 18.10
N ALA A 148 11.76 -27.12 18.28
CA ALA A 148 13.05 -26.62 18.75
C ALA A 148 13.35 -27.12 20.18
N ARG A 149 12.36 -27.04 21.08
CA ARG A 149 12.50 -27.49 22.48
C ARG A 149 12.66 -29.01 22.63
N SER A 150 12.09 -29.79 21.72
CA SER A 150 12.24 -31.25 21.72
C SER A 150 13.57 -31.73 21.10
N GLY A 151 14.42 -30.80 20.63
CA GLY A 151 15.71 -31.11 20.02
C GLY A 151 15.63 -31.69 18.60
N GLN A 152 14.44 -31.68 17.98
CA GLN A 152 14.26 -32.19 16.62
C GLN A 152 14.78 -31.23 15.55
N PHE A 153 14.85 -29.93 15.85
CA PHE A 153 15.45 -28.93 14.98
C PHE A 153 16.68 -28.28 15.61
N SER A 154 17.66 -27.98 14.75
CA SER A 154 18.78 -27.14 15.15
C SER A 154 18.31 -25.69 15.32
N ASP A 155 18.92 -25.00 16.27
CA ASP A 155 18.68 -23.59 16.57
C ASP A 155 18.81 -22.67 15.33
N ALA A 156 19.64 -23.04 14.36
CA ALA A 156 19.75 -22.35 13.07
C ALA A 156 18.50 -22.51 12.18
N ILE A 157 17.91 -23.71 12.13
CA ILE A 157 16.69 -23.99 11.37
C ILE A 157 15.50 -23.27 12.00
N SER A 158 15.36 -23.33 13.33
CA SER A 158 14.29 -22.64 14.05
C SER A 158 14.34 -21.12 13.84
N ARG A 159 15.51 -20.49 13.93
CA ARG A 159 15.66 -19.06 13.64
C ARG A 159 15.28 -18.68 12.22
N ARG A 160 15.62 -19.51 11.24
CA ARG A 160 15.26 -19.27 9.84
C ARG A 160 13.74 -19.32 9.64
N LEU A 161 13.10 -20.37 10.14
CA LEU A 161 11.65 -20.55 9.99
C LEU A 161 10.84 -19.47 10.72
N VAL A 162 11.25 -19.09 11.94
CA VAL A 162 10.62 -17.98 12.67
C VAL A 162 10.78 -16.67 11.89
N ARG A 163 11.96 -16.40 11.32
CA ARG A 163 12.15 -15.20 10.49
C ARG A 163 11.29 -15.20 9.24
N GLU A 164 11.06 -16.35 8.60
CA GLU A 164 10.15 -16.45 7.46
C GLU A 164 8.70 -16.13 7.88
N ILE A 165 8.27 -16.57 9.08
CA ILE A 165 6.96 -16.23 9.66
C ILE A 165 6.88 -14.74 10.02
N ASP A 166 7.91 -14.16 10.64
CA ASP A 166 7.94 -12.74 11.01
C ASP A 166 7.80 -11.86 9.75
N LEU A 167 8.48 -12.22 8.65
CA LEU A 167 8.35 -11.52 7.36
C LEU A 167 6.95 -11.63 6.75
N LEU A 168 6.25 -12.74 6.98
CA LEU A 168 4.86 -12.88 6.57
C LEU A 168 3.93 -12.05 7.46
N GLU A 169 4.20 -11.95 8.77
CA GLU A 169 3.42 -11.17 9.73
C GLU A 169 3.51 -9.66 9.42
N GLU A 170 4.69 -9.15 9.03
CA GLU A 170 4.90 -7.75 8.59
C GLU A 170 4.02 -7.34 7.40
N ARG A 171 3.56 -8.29 6.57
CA ARG A 171 2.63 -8.00 5.47
C ARG A 171 1.20 -7.73 5.97
N TYR A 172 0.87 -8.17 7.17
CA TYR A 172 -0.49 -8.13 7.72
C TYR A 172 -0.68 -7.11 8.85
N THR A 173 0.37 -6.66 9.53
CA THR A 173 0.34 -5.53 10.51
C THR A 173 0.61 -4.19 9.84
#